data_AF-A0A6P8Z484-F1
#
_entry.id   AF-A0A6P8Z484-F1
#
_cell.length_a   1.000
_cell.length_b   1.000
_cell.length_c   1.000
_cell.angle_alpha   90.00
_cell.angle_beta   90.00
_cell.angle_gamma   90.00
#
_symmetry.space_group_name_H-M   'P 1'
#
loop_
_entity.id
_entity.type
_entity.pdbx_description
1 polymer ?
#
loop_
_entity_poly.entity_id
_entity_poly.type
_entity_poly.pdbx_seq_one_letter_code
_entity_poly.pdbx_strand_id
1 'polypeptide(L)'
;MRAWAGLCLCLLLVLERASAQGDLGLGVDCDTSEDCRLHAYCGPGRVCACRETYVPDKDNITCLAGLRQKCQYDDGCVPNAYCRHQERCECKEGFIPTMDLLHCKSSAPSAMCIPGFVFLLDLVLVLTNLQV
;
A
#
# COMPACT_ATOMS: atom_id res chain seq x y z
N MET A 1 -1.82 -25.49 68.47
CA MET A 1 -0.53 -24.87 68.12
C MET A 1 -0.57 -24.54 66.63
N ARG A 2 -0.47 -23.24 66.30
CA ARG A 2 0.05 -22.61 65.05
C ARG A 2 -0.49 -23.08 63.68
N ALA A 3 -0.84 -22.24 62.72
CA ALA A 3 -1.01 -20.80 62.60
C ALA A 3 -1.68 -20.58 61.22
N TRP A 4 -2.54 -19.57 61.10
CA TRP A 4 -2.99 -19.05 59.80
C TRP A 4 -1.90 -18.13 59.21
N ALA A 5 -1.51 -18.36 57.95
CA ALA A 5 -0.90 -17.41 57.01
C ALA A 5 -0.83 -18.16 55.66
N GLY A 6 -1.47 -17.75 54.57
CA GLY A 6 -1.22 -16.45 53.93
C GLY A 6 0.04 -16.54 53.05
N LEU A 7 0.01 -17.33 51.97
CA LEU A 7 0.93 -17.19 50.83
C LEU A 7 0.09 -17.38 49.55
N CYS A 8 -0.46 -16.31 48.98
CA CYS A 8 0.17 -15.27 48.16
C CYS A 8 0.29 -15.73 46.69
N LEU A 9 -0.55 -15.10 45.86
CA LEU A 9 -0.48 -15.04 44.40
C LEU A 9 0.98 -15.00 43.94
N CYS A 10 1.45 -15.90 43.06
CA CYS A 10 2.58 -15.61 42.15
C CYS A 10 2.91 -16.72 41.14
N LEU A 11 2.50 -17.98 41.30
CA LEU A 11 2.81 -19.03 40.31
C LEU A 11 1.82 -19.06 39.13
N LEU A 12 1.45 -17.88 38.66
CA LEU A 12 0.55 -17.61 37.54
C LEU A 12 1.30 -16.99 36.34
N LEU A 13 2.64 -17.09 36.24
CA LEU A 13 3.40 -16.32 35.24
C LEU A 13 4.64 -17.00 34.63
N VAL A 14 4.59 -18.28 34.23
CA VAL A 14 5.48 -18.72 33.11
C VAL A 14 4.80 -19.77 32.23
N LEU A 15 3.51 -19.58 31.95
CA LEU A 15 2.77 -20.29 30.91
C LEU A 15 2.30 -19.23 29.92
N GLU A 16 3.22 -18.69 29.13
CA GLU A 16 2.96 -17.85 27.93
C GLU A 16 4.29 -17.48 27.25
N ARG A 17 5.02 -18.47 26.72
CA ARG A 17 5.92 -18.25 25.57
C ARG A 17 5.58 -19.20 24.43
N ALA A 18 4.29 -19.43 24.24
CA ALA A 18 3.70 -19.64 22.92
C ALA A 18 2.75 -18.44 22.80
N SER A 19 2.92 -17.48 21.91
CA SER A 19 3.33 -17.57 20.52
C SER A 19 3.70 -16.16 20.03
N ALA A 20 4.88 -15.99 19.44
CA ALA A 20 5.12 -14.88 18.51
C ALA A 20 5.47 -15.44 17.12
N GLN A 21 4.80 -16.52 16.74
CA GLN A 21 4.50 -16.77 15.32
C GLN A 21 3.17 -16.06 15.05
N GLY A 22 3.18 -14.74 15.11
CA GLY A 22 2.00 -13.88 14.96
C GLY A 22 2.38 -12.79 13.97
N ASP A 23 1.79 -12.88 12.78
CA ASP A 23 1.82 -11.94 11.66
C ASP A 23 2.71 -10.69 11.85
N LEU A 24 3.95 -10.76 11.35
CA LEU A 24 4.95 -9.69 11.40
C LEU A 24 4.65 -8.63 10.32
N GLY A 25 3.48 -8.02 10.44
CA GLY A 25 2.92 -7.04 9.52
C GLY A 25 3.08 -5.60 10.01
N LEU A 26 2.44 -4.68 9.30
CA LEU A 26 2.30 -3.28 9.71
C LEU A 26 1.25 -3.15 10.82
N GLY A 27 1.46 -2.20 11.73
CA GLY A 27 0.54 -1.93 12.84
C GLY A 27 0.75 -2.79 14.09
N VAL A 28 1.76 -3.67 14.10
CA VAL A 28 2.17 -4.41 15.31
C VAL A 28 2.98 -3.51 16.25
N ASP A 29 2.87 -3.77 17.56
CA ASP A 29 3.68 -3.09 18.57
C ASP A 29 5.18 -3.33 18.35
N CYS A 30 5.99 -2.28 18.53
CA CYS A 30 7.44 -2.30 18.41
C CYS A 30 8.06 -1.42 19.49
N ASP A 31 9.26 -1.81 19.96
CA ASP A 31 10.09 -0.95 20.81
C ASP A 31 11.19 -0.29 20.00
N THR A 32 11.65 -0.95 18.94
CA THR A 32 12.70 -0.47 18.04
C THR A 32 12.32 -0.69 16.58
N SER A 33 12.99 0.02 15.66
CA SER A 33 12.77 -0.18 14.23
C SER A 33 13.31 -1.54 13.72
N GLU A 34 14.09 -2.25 14.53
CA GLU A 34 14.60 -3.60 14.23
C GLU A 34 13.54 -4.69 14.46
N ASP A 35 12.52 -4.40 15.28
CA ASP A 35 11.37 -5.28 15.48
C ASP A 35 10.46 -5.31 14.25
N CYS A 36 10.56 -4.30 13.38
CA CYS A 36 9.75 -4.14 12.19
C CYS A 36 10.38 -4.80 10.95
N ARG A 37 9.55 -5.11 9.96
CA ARG A 37 9.97 -5.69 8.68
C ARG A 37 10.81 -4.70 7.84
N LEU A 38 11.49 -5.21 6.82
CA LEU A 38 12.27 -4.41 5.87
C LEU A 38 11.47 -3.22 5.32
N HIS A 39 12.11 -2.04 5.30
CA HIS A 39 11.53 -0.75 4.88
C HIS A 39 10.41 -0.20 5.76
N ALA A 40 10.12 -0.84 6.90
CA ALA A 40 9.34 -0.26 7.98
C ALA A 40 10.24 0.42 9.03
N TYR A 41 9.61 1.17 9.93
CA TYR A 41 10.22 1.78 11.10
C TYR A 41 9.22 1.79 12.25
N CYS A 42 9.73 1.91 13.48
CA CYS A 42 8.87 2.04 14.64
C CYS A 42 8.39 3.48 14.77
N GLY A 43 7.10 3.70 14.53
CA GLY A 43 6.48 5.01 14.56
C GLY A 43 6.26 5.55 15.98
N PRO A 44 5.80 6.81 16.12
CA PRO A 44 5.56 7.44 17.42
C PRO A 44 4.48 6.72 18.26
N GLY A 45 3.61 5.94 17.62
CA GLY A 45 2.61 5.10 18.30
C GLY A 45 3.16 3.78 18.83
N ARG A 46 4.49 3.57 18.81
CA ARG A 46 5.12 2.27 19.08
C ARG A 46 4.57 1.17 18.19
N VAL A 47 4.24 1.51 16.95
CA VAL A 47 3.74 0.55 15.96
C VAL A 47 4.55 0.62 14.68
N CYS A 48 4.72 -0.52 14.03
CA CYS A 48 5.45 -0.60 12.76
C CYS A 48 4.69 0.12 11.64
N ALA A 49 5.36 1.06 10.98
CA ALA A 49 4.85 1.82 9.84
C ALA A 49 5.86 1.81 8.68
N CYS A 50 5.40 1.97 7.43
CA CYS A 50 6.32 2.09 6.29
C CYS A 50 7.09 3.40 6.34
N ARG A 51 8.38 3.35 5.97
CA ARG A 51 9.22 4.55 5.85
C ARG A 51 8.67 5.51 4.78
N GLU A 52 9.11 6.76 4.85
CA GLU A 52 8.88 7.74 3.80
C GLU A 52 9.27 7.15 2.44
N THR A 53 8.44 7.37 1.41
CA THR A 53 8.57 6.80 0.06
C THR A 53 8.19 5.32 -0.11
N TYR A 54 7.71 4.67 0.94
CA TYR A 54 7.16 3.30 0.88
C TYR A 54 5.68 3.27 1.23
N VAL A 55 4.95 2.31 0.66
CA VAL A 55 3.50 2.15 0.82
C VAL A 55 3.21 0.74 1.32
N PRO A 56 2.26 0.55 2.25
CA PRO A 56 1.84 -0.78 2.65
C PRO A 56 1.31 -1.58 1.45
N ASP A 57 1.66 -2.85 1.39
CA ASP A 57 1.06 -3.80 0.46
C ASP A 57 -0.42 -4.04 0.79
N LYS A 58 -1.17 -4.67 -0.13
CA LYS A 58 -2.60 -4.97 0.01
C LYS A 58 -2.93 -5.70 1.31
N ASP A 59 -2.06 -6.60 1.75
CA ASP A 59 -2.25 -7.36 2.98
C ASP A 59 -1.72 -6.64 4.23
N ASN A 60 -1.16 -5.44 4.08
CA ASN A 60 -0.45 -4.70 5.15
C ASN A 60 0.67 -5.51 5.82
N ILE A 61 1.26 -6.48 5.11
CA ILE A 61 2.35 -7.30 5.65
C ILE A 61 3.71 -6.69 5.33
N THR A 62 3.86 -6.06 4.17
CA THR A 62 5.14 -5.55 3.66
C THR A 62 5.01 -4.11 3.19
N CYS A 63 6.15 -3.45 3.02
CA CYS A 63 6.25 -2.10 2.48
C CYS A 63 6.81 -2.15 1.06
N LEU A 64 6.00 -1.71 0.09
CA LEU A 64 6.34 -1.60 -1.32
C LEU A 64 7.04 -0.28 -1.59
N ALA A 65 8.07 -0.32 -2.43
CA ALA A 65 8.84 0.83 -2.85
C ALA A 65 8.01 1.72 -3.79
N GLY A 66 7.95 3.01 -3.46
CA GLY A 66 7.37 4.03 -4.32
C GLY A 66 8.14 4.20 -5.63
N LEU A 67 7.64 5.07 -6.49
CA LEU A 67 8.26 5.37 -7.77
C LEU A 67 9.63 6.01 -7.57
N ARG A 68 10.58 5.66 -8.46
CA ARG A 68 11.99 6.06 -8.41
C ARG A 68 12.78 5.50 -7.21
N GLN A 69 12.17 4.71 -6.32
CA GLN A 69 12.88 4.02 -5.26
C GLN A 69 13.55 2.76 -5.76
N LYS A 70 14.59 2.31 -5.04
CA LYS A 70 15.33 1.10 -5.38
C LYS A 70 14.44 -0.13 -5.27
N CYS A 71 14.51 -0.97 -6.29
CA CYS A 71 13.81 -2.25 -6.36
C CYS A 71 14.72 -3.29 -7.00
N GLN A 72 14.44 -4.57 -6.75
CA GLN A 72 15.14 -5.69 -7.38
C GLN A 72 14.22 -6.50 -8.29
N TYR A 73 12.95 -6.60 -7.91
CA TYR A 73 11.90 -7.32 -8.63
C TYR A 73 10.63 -6.48 -8.67
N ASP A 74 9.73 -6.80 -9.60
CA ASP A 74 8.46 -6.09 -9.79
C ASP A 74 7.57 -6.15 -8.55
N ASP A 75 7.64 -7.25 -7.79
CA ASP A 75 6.85 -7.47 -6.56
C ASP A 75 7.22 -6.50 -5.43
N GLY A 76 8.39 -5.84 -5.52
CA GLY A 76 8.82 -4.84 -4.54
C GLY A 76 8.29 -3.44 -4.82
N CYS A 77 7.58 -3.22 -5.93
CA CYS A 77 7.09 -1.91 -6.34
C CYS A 77 5.59 -1.76 -6.04
N VAL A 78 5.15 -0.51 -5.92
CA VAL A 78 3.73 -0.16 -5.76
C VAL A 78 2.84 -0.73 -6.88
N PRO A 79 1.54 -0.94 -6.63
CA PRO A 79 0.62 -1.48 -7.63
C PRO A 79 0.65 -0.70 -8.96
N ASN A 80 0.62 -1.43 -10.07
CA ASN A 80 0.76 -0.89 -11.44
C ASN A 80 2.13 -0.27 -11.77
N ALA A 81 3.15 -0.52 -10.95
CA ALA A 81 4.55 -0.25 -11.30
C ALA A 81 5.30 -1.56 -11.61
N TYR A 82 6.46 -1.43 -12.24
CA TYR A 82 7.42 -2.49 -12.50
C TYR A 82 8.84 -1.99 -12.18
N CYS A 83 9.76 -2.91 -11.95
CA CYS A 83 11.13 -2.59 -11.59
C CYS A 83 11.98 -2.43 -12.84
N ARG A 84 12.20 -1.18 -13.27
CA ARG A 84 13.01 -0.88 -14.46
C ARG A 84 14.48 -1.14 -14.17
N HIS A 85 15.09 -2.01 -14.96
CA HIS A 85 16.50 -2.42 -14.88
C HIS A 85 16.95 -2.93 -13.49
N GLN A 86 16.04 -3.43 -12.65
CA GLN A 86 16.38 -3.83 -11.27
C GLN A 86 17.01 -2.68 -10.46
N GLU A 87 16.64 -1.44 -10.80
CA GLU A 87 17.19 -0.25 -10.18
C GLU A 87 16.11 0.65 -9.61
N ARG A 88 14.99 0.83 -10.31
CA ARG A 88 13.97 1.81 -9.90
C ARG A 88 12.56 1.43 -10.34
N CYS A 89 11.57 1.71 -9.48
CA CYS A 89 10.16 1.50 -9.82
C CYS A 89 9.64 2.57 -10.78
N GLU A 90 8.98 2.13 -11.86
CA GLU A 90 8.30 2.98 -12.85
C GLU A 90 6.88 2.47 -13.13
N CYS A 91 5.95 3.38 -13.46
CA CYS A 91 4.59 2.98 -13.80
C CYS A 91 4.57 2.17 -15.10
N LYS A 92 3.73 1.14 -15.14
CA LYS A 92 3.46 0.36 -16.36
C LYS A 92 2.79 1.25 -17.41
N GLU A 93 2.84 0.80 -18.67
CA GLU A 93 2.17 1.48 -19.78
C GLU A 93 0.68 1.69 -19.48
N GLY A 94 0.15 2.86 -19.81
CA GLY A 94 -1.23 3.23 -19.49
C GLY A 94 -1.46 3.72 -18.06
N PHE A 95 -0.39 3.95 -17.28
CA PHE A 95 -0.45 4.58 -15.96
C PHE A 95 0.49 5.78 -15.86
N ILE A 96 0.09 6.79 -15.10
CA ILE A 96 0.86 7.99 -14.79
C ILE A 96 1.18 8.06 -13.29
N PRO A 97 2.36 8.58 -12.93
CA PRO A 97 2.76 8.75 -11.54
C PRO A 97 1.93 9.83 -10.85
N THR A 98 1.55 9.62 -9.58
CA THR A 98 1.01 10.68 -8.73
C THR A 98 2.08 11.70 -8.34
N MET A 99 1.67 12.89 -7.93
CA MET A 99 2.60 13.94 -7.45
C MET A 99 3.46 13.45 -6.28
N ASP A 100 2.88 12.65 -5.38
CA ASP A 100 3.58 12.08 -4.22
C ASP A 100 4.54 10.93 -4.58
N LEU A 101 4.55 10.49 -5.85
CA LEU A 101 5.35 9.35 -6.34
C LEU A 101 5.06 8.00 -5.65
N LEU A 102 3.99 7.91 -4.86
CA LEU A 102 3.63 6.69 -4.14
C LEU A 102 2.66 5.79 -4.91
N HIS A 103 2.02 6.29 -5.97
CA HIS A 103 0.98 5.54 -6.68
C HIS A 103 1.04 5.76 -8.20
N CYS A 104 0.54 4.77 -8.94
CA CYS A 104 0.30 4.86 -10.37
C CYS A 104 -1.21 4.92 -10.63
N LYS A 105 -1.67 6.03 -11.23
CA LYS A 105 -3.07 6.20 -11.64
C LYS A 105 -3.21 5.88 -13.12
N SER A 106 -4.31 5.24 -13.51
CA SER A 106 -4.56 4.95 -14.93
C SER A 106 -4.57 6.26 -15.73
N SER A 107 -3.78 6.31 -16.79
CA SER A 107 -3.83 7.39 -17.78
C SER A 107 -4.93 7.18 -18.80
N ALA A 108 -5.60 6.02 -18.78
CA ALA A 108 -6.83 5.81 -19.52
C ALA A 108 -7.78 6.97 -19.19
N PRO A 109 -8.22 7.75 -20.19
CA PRO A 109 -9.35 8.62 -19.97
C PRO A 109 -10.49 7.67 -19.62
N SER A 110 -10.92 7.67 -18.35
CA SER A 110 -12.24 7.18 -17.98
C SER A 110 -13.17 7.70 -19.05
N ALA A 111 -13.78 6.78 -19.82
CA ALA A 111 -14.58 7.04 -21.02
C ALA A 111 -14.89 8.53 -21.18
N MET A 112 -14.23 9.19 -22.13
CA MET A 112 -14.61 10.52 -22.57
C MET A 112 -16.06 10.43 -23.06
N CYS A 113 -17.02 10.51 -22.14
CA CYS A 113 -18.34 11.01 -22.41
C CYS A 113 -18.08 12.49 -22.72
N ILE A 114 -17.76 12.80 -23.97
CA ILE A 114 -17.94 14.14 -24.50
C ILE A 114 -19.44 14.19 -24.84
N PRO A 115 -20.32 14.78 -24.00
CA PRO A 115 -21.73 14.95 -24.33
C PRO A 115 -21.92 16.03 -25.41
N GLY A 116 -21.14 15.99 -26.50
CA GLY A 116 -21.12 17.06 -27.49
C GLY A 116 -20.51 16.73 -28.85
N PHE A 117 -19.74 15.65 -29.00
CA PHE A 117 -19.15 15.33 -30.32
C PHE A 117 -20.07 14.48 -31.22
N VAL A 118 -21.08 13.82 -30.66
CA VAL A 118 -22.06 13.04 -31.42
C VAL A 118 -23.10 13.95 -32.10
N PHE A 119 -23.42 15.11 -31.53
CA PHE A 119 -24.45 16.02 -32.07
C PHE A 119 -24.09 16.71 -33.40
N LEU A 120 -22.79 16.82 -33.74
CA LEU A 120 -22.38 17.46 -34.99
C LEU A 120 -22.60 16.56 -36.21
N LEU A 121 -22.47 15.24 -36.07
CA LEU A 121 -22.74 14.32 -37.19
C LEU A 121 -24.24 14.25 -37.51
N ASP A 122 -25.09 14.22 -36.48
CA ASP A 122 -26.54 14.18 -36.66
C ASP A 122 -27.09 15.48 -37.29
N LEU A 123 -26.55 16.66 -36.93
CA LEU A 123 -26.96 17.93 -37.54
C LEU A 123 -26.55 18.03 -39.02
N VAL A 124 -25.37 17.51 -39.40
CA VAL A 124 -24.90 17.51 -40.80
C VAL A 124 -25.77 16.57 -41.66
N LEU A 125 -26.21 15.43 -41.12
CA LEU A 125 -27.14 14.53 -41.81
C LEU A 125 -28.55 15.13 -41.99
N VAL A 126 -29.06 15.87 -40.99
CA VAL A 126 -30.36 16.57 -41.08
C VAL A 126 -30.30 17.74 -42.08
N LEU A 127 -29.20 18.51 -42.12
CA LEU A 127 -29.06 19.63 -43.06
C LEU A 127 -28.87 19.16 -44.52
N THR A 128 -28.21 18.02 -44.75
CA THR A 128 -28.04 17.47 -46.11
C THR A 128 -29.29 16.80 -46.66
N ASN A 129 -30.24 16.38 -45.80
CA ASN A 129 -31.53 15.81 -46.22
C ASN A 129 -32.67 16.84 -46.38
N LEU A 130 -32.46 18.11 -46.00
CA LEU A 130 -33.47 19.18 -46.16
C LEU A 130 -33.37 19.92 -47.50
N GLN A 131 -32.49 19.48 -48.40
CA GLN A 131 -32.31 20.06 -49.75
C GLN A 131 -32.82 19.16 -50.89
N VAL A 132 -33.70 18.18 -50.60
CA VAL A 132 -34.40 17.37 -51.60
C VAL A 132 -35.91 17.62 -51.51
#